data_AF-A0AA90TMI7-F1
#
_entry.id   AF-A0AA90TMI7-F1
#
_cell.length_a   1.000
_cell.length_b   1.000
_cell.length_c   1.000
_cell.angle_alpha   90.00
_cell.angle_beta   90.00
_cell.angle_gamma   90.00
#
_symmetry.space_group_name_H-M   'P 1'
#
loop_
_entity.id
_entity.type
_entity.pdbx_description
1 polymer ?
#
loop_
_entity_poly.entity_id
_entity_poly.type
_entity_poly.pdbx_seq_one_letter_code
_entity_poly.pdbx_strand_id
1 'polypeptide(L)'
;MINGYPTEEELCNRIVNQLAWRGPTEKVALVWHGYLTALLEWGLIEVQVFDRLSVLLPQVGGKELYELCTDEPLSPEREREIDEFLSKKKK
;
A
#
# COMPACT_ATOMS: atom_id res chain seq x y z
N MET A 1 -1.52 -20.33 -8.42
CA MET A 1 -0.61 -20.46 -7.27
C MET A 1 0.39 -21.56 -7.55
N ILE A 2 1.69 -21.28 -7.41
CA ILE A 2 2.75 -22.25 -7.73
C ILE A 2 3.37 -22.84 -6.44
N ASN A 3 3.42 -22.08 -5.33
CA ASN A 3 4.11 -22.46 -4.09
C ASN A 3 3.30 -22.17 -2.80
N GLY A 4 1.97 -22.21 -2.86
CA GLY A 4 1.10 -21.92 -1.70
C GLY A 4 0.81 -20.43 -1.45
N TYR A 5 1.32 -19.53 -2.31
CA TYR A 5 0.97 -18.12 -2.35
C TYR A 5 0.57 -17.67 -3.78
N PRO A 6 -0.18 -16.56 -3.92
CA PRO A 6 -0.59 -16.02 -5.21
C PRO A 6 0.59 -15.62 -6.11
N THR A 7 0.50 -15.89 -7.41
CA THR A 7 1.42 -15.31 -8.41
C THR A 7 1.16 -13.81 -8.59
N GLU A 8 2.10 -13.08 -9.19
CA GLU A 8 1.91 -11.66 -9.55
C GLU A 8 0.64 -11.45 -10.39
N GLU A 9 0.41 -12.31 -11.37
CA GLU A 9 -0.80 -12.26 -12.20
C GLU A 9 -2.08 -12.46 -11.37
N GLU A 10 -2.07 -13.41 -10.43
CA GLU A 10 -3.20 -13.64 -9.52
C GLU A 10 -3.45 -12.44 -8.61
N LEU A 11 -2.38 -11.81 -8.08
CA LEU A 11 -2.49 -10.59 -7.27
C LEU A 11 -3.07 -9.43 -8.08
N CYS A 12 -2.53 -9.19 -9.27
CA CYS A 12 -3.00 -8.16 -10.20
C CYS A 12 -4.50 -8.32 -10.48
N ASN A 13 -4.93 -9.52 -10.88
CA ASN A 13 -6.33 -9.81 -11.16
C ASN A 13 -7.22 -9.60 -9.94
N ARG A 14 -6.78 -10.01 -8.74
CA ARG A 14 -7.56 -9.81 -7.51
C ARG A 14 -7.69 -8.32 -7.14
N ILE A 15 -6.61 -7.54 -7.29
CA ILE A 15 -6.63 -6.09 -7.06
C ILE A 15 -7.63 -5.43 -8.01
N VAL A 16 -7.50 -5.68 -9.31
CA VAL A 16 -8.38 -5.11 -10.34
C VAL A 16 -9.85 -5.47 -10.08
N ASN A 17 -10.13 -6.73 -9.77
CA ASN A 17 -11.50 -7.17 -9.48
C ASN A 17 -12.08 -6.49 -8.22
N GLN A 18 -11.30 -6.37 -7.14
CA GLN A 18 -11.75 -5.69 -5.93
C GLN A 18 -12.02 -4.19 -6.18
N LEU A 19 -11.14 -3.52 -6.92
CA LEU A 19 -11.33 -2.13 -7.30
C LEU A 19 -12.59 -1.96 -8.17
N ALA A 20 -12.88 -2.89 -9.06
CA ALA A 20 -14.09 -2.87 -9.87
C ALA A 20 -15.37 -3.09 -9.02
N TRP A 21 -15.35 -4.00 -8.06
CA TRP A 21 -16.53 -4.36 -7.26
C TRP A 21 -16.82 -3.38 -6.12
N ARG A 22 -15.78 -2.84 -5.48
CA ARG A 22 -15.90 -1.97 -4.29
C ARG A 22 -15.59 -0.51 -4.57
N GLY A 23 -15.05 -0.22 -5.75
CA GLY A 23 -14.59 1.10 -6.14
C GLY A 23 -13.14 1.38 -5.68
N PRO A 24 -12.48 2.35 -6.35
CA PRO A 24 -11.12 2.79 -6.03
C PRO A 24 -11.10 3.69 -4.79
N THR A 25 -11.49 3.13 -3.65
CA THR A 25 -11.53 3.86 -2.36
C THR A 25 -10.22 3.70 -1.60
N GLU A 26 -9.92 4.68 -0.76
CA GLU A 26 -8.78 4.64 0.15
C GLU A 26 -8.79 3.38 1.04
N LYS A 27 -9.97 2.97 1.52
CA LYS A 27 -10.12 1.74 2.32
C LYS A 27 -9.66 0.48 1.55
N VAL A 28 -10.05 0.35 0.28
CA VAL A 28 -9.63 -0.78 -0.56
C VAL A 28 -8.13 -0.71 -0.83
N ALA A 29 -7.61 0.50 -1.07
CA ALA A 29 -6.18 0.72 -1.27
C ALA A 29 -5.36 0.35 -0.03
N LEU A 30 -5.77 0.77 1.17
CA LEU A 30 -5.11 0.44 2.43
C LEU A 30 -5.08 -1.07 2.71
N VAL A 31 -6.20 -1.77 2.50
CA VAL A 31 -6.24 -3.24 2.66
C VAL A 31 -5.24 -3.92 1.72
N TRP A 32 -5.19 -3.49 0.46
CA TRP A 32 -4.26 -4.07 -0.50
C TRP A 32 -2.80 -3.68 -0.23
N HIS A 33 -2.54 -2.44 0.18
CA HIS A 33 -1.20 -2.03 0.60
C HIS A 33 -0.72 -2.89 1.78
N GLY A 34 -1.52 -3.07 2.82
CA GLY A 34 -1.16 -3.93 3.96
C GLY A 34 -0.88 -5.37 3.54
N TYR A 35 -1.71 -5.92 2.66
CA TYR A 35 -1.49 -7.27 2.15
C TYR A 35 -0.20 -7.37 1.32
N LEU A 36 0.09 -6.43 0.43
CA LEU A 36 1.31 -6.41 -0.38
C LEU A 36 2.56 -6.18 0.48
N THR A 37 2.49 -5.31 1.49
CA THR A 37 3.58 -5.08 2.44
C THR A 37 3.92 -6.36 3.20
N ALA A 38 2.92 -7.07 3.73
CA ALA A 38 3.15 -8.34 4.41
C ALA A 38 3.80 -9.39 3.49
N LEU A 39 3.35 -9.50 2.24
CA LEU A 39 3.95 -10.41 1.26
C LEU A 39 5.41 -10.04 0.96
N LEU A 40 5.73 -8.74 0.89
CA LEU A 40 7.09 -8.27 0.67
C LEU A 40 7.98 -8.57 1.89
N GLU A 41 7.53 -8.24 3.09
CA GLU A 41 8.27 -8.45 4.34
C GLU A 41 8.56 -9.93 4.62
N TRP A 42 7.63 -10.82 4.25
CA TRP A 42 7.82 -12.27 4.36
C TRP A 42 8.65 -12.87 3.21
N GLY A 43 9.12 -12.05 2.27
CA GLY A 43 9.91 -12.51 1.13
C GLY A 43 9.14 -13.37 0.12
N LEU A 44 7.81 -13.22 0.08
CA LEU A 44 6.93 -13.96 -0.85
C LEU A 44 6.80 -13.25 -2.21
N ILE A 45 7.08 -11.96 -2.27
CA ILE A 45 7.21 -11.19 -3.51
C ILE A 45 8.48 -10.33 -3.47
N GLU A 46 9.00 -9.99 -4.65
CA GLU A 46 10.15 -9.09 -4.79
C GLU A 46 9.72 -7.63 -4.73
N VAL A 47 10.65 -6.72 -4.41
CA VAL A 47 10.42 -5.27 -4.37
C VAL A 47 9.84 -4.76 -5.69
N GLN A 48 10.33 -5.27 -6.83
CA GLN A 48 9.85 -4.87 -8.15
C GLN A 48 8.41 -5.31 -8.41
N VAL A 49 7.98 -6.45 -7.83
CA VAL A 49 6.59 -6.92 -7.91
C VAL A 49 5.71 -6.03 -7.04
N PHE A 50 6.16 -5.70 -5.83
CA PHE A 50 5.47 -4.77 -4.94
C PHE A 50 5.26 -3.40 -5.61
N ASP A 51 6.30 -2.83 -6.23
CA ASP A 51 6.21 -1.53 -6.91
C ASP A 51 5.17 -1.56 -8.05
N ARG A 52 5.21 -2.60 -8.89
CA ARG A 52 4.27 -2.75 -10.02
C ARG A 52 2.82 -2.89 -9.55
N LEU A 53 2.58 -3.69 -8.51
CA LEU A 53 1.24 -3.91 -7.97
C LEU A 53 0.72 -2.67 -7.22
N SER A 54 1.60 -1.95 -6.52
CA SER A 54 1.25 -0.71 -5.81
C SER A 54 0.79 0.40 -6.75
N VAL A 55 1.29 0.45 -7.98
CA VAL A 55 0.84 1.42 -9.02
C VAL A 55 -0.62 1.21 -9.42
N LEU A 56 -1.18 0.00 -9.23
CA LEU A 56 -2.59 -0.27 -9.51
C LEU A 56 -3.53 0.32 -8.46
N LEU A 57 -3.01 0.64 -7.27
CA LEU A 57 -3.80 1.10 -6.14
C LEU A 57 -4.04 2.62 -6.23
N PRO A 58 -5.23 3.09 -5.82
CA PRO A 58 -5.46 4.52 -5.61
C PRO A 58 -4.43 5.12 -4.67
N GLN A 59 -4.10 6.40 -4.87
CA GLN A 59 -3.22 7.10 -3.93
C GLN A 59 -3.84 7.11 -2.53
N VAL A 60 -3.02 6.76 -1.55
CA VAL A 60 -3.31 6.81 -0.12
C VAL A 60 -2.45 7.91 0.50
N GLY A 61 -2.93 8.53 1.57
CA GLY A 61 -2.13 9.49 2.31
C GLY A 61 -0.85 8.85 2.90
N GLY A 62 0.20 9.66 2.97
CA GLY A 62 1.50 9.20 3.47
C GLY A 62 1.48 8.87 4.98
N LYS A 63 0.49 9.39 5.71
CA LYS A 63 0.34 9.15 7.14
C LYS A 63 -0.19 7.74 7.40
N GLU A 64 -1.24 7.37 6.67
CA GLU A 64 -1.91 6.08 6.76
C GLU A 64 -0.99 4.95 6.29
N LEU A 65 -0.18 5.19 5.24
CA LEU A 65 0.85 4.23 4.80
C LEU A 65 1.96 4.06 5.84
N TYR A 66 2.35 5.12 6.54
CA TYR A 66 3.34 5.02 7.62
C TYR A 66 2.82 4.12 8.73
N GLU A 67 1.63 4.42 9.26
CA GLU A 67 1.03 3.66 10.36
C GLU A 67 0.84 2.18 10.00
N LEU A 68 0.43 1.91 8.77
CA LEU A 68 0.26 0.56 8.25
C LEU A 68 1.57 -0.23 8.16
N CYS A 69 2.69 0.43 7.84
CA CYS A 69 4.00 -0.22 7.76
C CYS A 69 4.74 -0.29 9.10
N THR A 70 4.48 0.62 10.04
CA THR A 70 5.16 0.64 11.34
C THR A 70 4.40 -0.07 12.45
N ASP A 71 3.13 -0.42 12.24
CA ASP A 71 2.21 -0.92 13.27
C ASP A 71 2.16 0.00 14.51
N GLU A 72 2.40 1.30 14.29
CA GLU A 72 2.49 2.32 15.33
C GLU A 72 1.76 3.57 14.86
N PRO A 73 0.96 4.22 15.74
CA PRO A 73 0.35 5.50 15.40
C PRO A 73 1.44 6.56 15.18
N LEU A 74 1.14 7.53 14.32
CA LEU A 74 2.03 8.67 14.15
C LEU A 74 2.19 9.45 15.46
N SER A 75 3.45 9.72 15.84
CA SER A 75 3.70 10.65 16.93
C SER A 75 3.33 12.08 16.50
N PRO A 76 2.94 12.96 17.44
CA PRO A 76 2.63 14.36 17.11
C PRO A 76 3.81 15.11 16.49
N GLU A 77 5.05 14.70 16.75
CA GLU A 77 6.27 15.25 16.16
C GLU A 77 6.40 14.82 14.69
N ARG A 78 6.27 13.51 14.43
CA ARG A 78 6.31 12.95 13.07
C ARG A 78 5.20 13.50 12.19
N GLU A 79 4.00 13.67 12.76
CA GLU A 79 2.86 14.25 12.05
C GLU A 79 3.18 15.68 11.57
N ARG A 80 3.76 16.51 12.45
CA ARG A 80 4.20 17.87 12.12
C ARG A 80 5.28 17.88 11.06
N GLU A 81 6.26 16.98 11.13
CA GLU A 81 7.32 16.84 10.11
C GLU A 81 6.75 16.50 8.73
N ILE A 82 5.79 15.57 8.66
CA ILE A 82 5.11 15.19 7.42
C ILE A 82 4.32 16.38 6.86
N ASP A 83 3.56 17.08 7.70
CA ASP A 83 2.76 18.23 7.28
C ASP A 83 3.63 19.38 6.78
N GLU A 84 4.75 19.67 7.45
CA GLU A 84 5.74 20.64 7.00
C GLU A 84 6.34 20.26 5.65
N PHE A 85 6.72 18.99 5.46
CA PHE A 85 7.27 18.50 4.20
C PHE A 85 6.27 18.62 3.04
N LEU A 86 5.02 18.20 3.27
CA LEU A 86 3.94 18.29 2.27
C LEU A 86 3.61 19.75 1.93
N SER A 87 3.68 20.66 2.90
CA SER A 87 3.47 22.10 2.67
C SER A 87 4.55 22.72 1.79
N LYS A 88 5.82 22.31 1.97
CA LYS A 88 6.97 22.79 1.18
C LYS A 88 6.94 22.28 -0.27
N LYS A 89 6.43 21.06 -0.49
CA LYS A 89 6.32 20.44 -1.82
C LYS A 89 5.20 21.02 -2.69
N LYS A 90 4.25 21.75 -2.10
CA LYS A 90 3.14 22.45 -2.79
C LYS A 90 3.48 23.89 -3.23
N LYS A 91 4.67 24.40 -2.91
CA LYS A 91 5.20 25.69 -3.35
C LYS A 91 6.19 25.51 -4.49
#